data_AF-A0A519EPK3-F1
#
_entry.id   AF-A0A519EPK3-F1
#
_cell.length_a   1.000
_cell.length_b   1.000
_cell.length_c   1.000
_cell.angle_alpha   90.00
_cell.angle_beta   90.00
_cell.angle_gamma   90.00
#
_symmetry.space_group_name_H-M   'P 1'
#
loop_
_entity.id
_entity.type
_entity.pdbx_description
1 polymer ?
#
loop_
_entity_poly.entity_id
_entity_poly.type
_entity_poly.pdbx_seq_one_letter_code
_entity_poly.pdbx_strand_id
1 'polypeptide(L)'
;MVSAVFHSPLEANVPLSSPATVSVVAPAKAAAVAVPAPVQTVPRKPLDLRAFWMRVLPPLAGFGLLLLVWELIAMNSTTGFPSPLVTAKQALAVFADPFYSKGPNDQGVGWNVLSSLQRVALGFGLAALVGIPAGFAIGRFEFLARMFNPLISLLRPVSPLAWLPIGLLVFKGANPAAIWTIFICSIWPMVINTAVGVQRVPSDYMNVAKVLNLSEWKILTKIL
;
A
#
# COMPACT_ATOMS: atom_id res chain seq x y z
N MET A 1 -45.37 20.74 14.88
CA MET A 1 -44.92 21.82 13.95
C MET A 1 -44.60 21.15 12.62
N VAL A 2 -45.58 20.72 11.83
CA VAL A 2 -46.41 21.46 10.85
C VAL A 2 -45.61 22.06 9.68
N SER A 3 -45.86 21.46 8.50
CA SER A 3 -45.85 21.95 7.11
C SER A 3 -44.56 22.18 6.33
N ALA A 4 -44.47 21.42 5.23
CA ALA A 4 -43.82 21.79 3.98
C ALA A 4 -44.52 22.98 3.32
N VAL A 5 -43.79 23.81 2.56
CA VAL A 5 -44.33 24.62 1.44
C VAL A 5 -43.25 24.81 0.36
N PHE A 6 -43.57 24.35 -0.84
CA PHE A 6 -42.91 24.62 -2.12
C PHE A 6 -43.11 26.07 -2.56
N HIS A 7 -42.15 26.64 -3.31
CA HIS A 7 -42.49 27.53 -4.43
C HIS A 7 -41.46 27.42 -5.58
N SER A 8 -41.99 27.04 -6.73
CA SER A 8 -41.61 27.38 -8.11
C SER A 8 -42.96 27.42 -8.88
N PRO A 9 -43.17 28.06 -10.05
CA PRO A 9 -42.25 28.72 -11.00
C PRO A 9 -42.82 30.09 -11.53
N LEU A 10 -42.13 30.73 -12.50
CA LEU A 10 -42.68 31.26 -13.77
C LEU A 10 -41.81 32.41 -14.35
N GLU A 11 -41.21 32.09 -15.49
CA GLU A 11 -41.11 32.89 -16.72
C GLU A 11 -40.86 34.41 -16.63
N ALA A 12 -39.68 34.82 -17.11
CA ALA A 12 -39.56 36.09 -17.83
C ALA A 12 -38.51 35.97 -18.94
N ASN A 13 -39.04 35.77 -20.15
CA ASN A 13 -38.56 36.23 -21.45
C ASN A 13 -37.11 35.95 -21.89
N VAL A 14 -37.01 35.02 -22.84
CA VAL A 14 -36.00 34.95 -23.89
C VAL A 14 -36.33 35.99 -24.96
N PRO A 15 -35.43 36.95 -25.27
CA PRO A 15 -35.45 37.65 -26.54
C PRO A 15 -34.59 36.91 -27.57
N LEU A 16 -35.14 36.84 -28.78
CA LEU A 16 -34.68 36.18 -29.99
C LEU A 16 -33.28 36.63 -30.45
N SER A 17 -32.57 35.68 -31.07
CA SER A 17 -31.23 35.77 -31.66
C SER A 17 -31.06 36.70 -32.86
N SER A 18 -29.95 37.44 -32.93
CA SER A 18 -29.16 37.75 -34.14
C SER A 18 -27.94 38.65 -33.84
N PRO A 19 -26.91 38.69 -34.70
CA PRO A 19 -26.20 37.62 -35.39
C PRO A 19 -24.74 37.52 -34.88
N ALA A 20 -24.00 36.52 -35.34
CA ALA A 20 -22.57 36.39 -35.08
C ALA A 20 -21.81 37.67 -35.50
N THR A 21 -21.32 38.43 -34.52
CA THR A 21 -20.23 39.37 -34.75
C THR A 21 -18.96 38.55 -34.95
N VAL A 22 -18.62 38.34 -36.22
CA VAL A 22 -17.26 38.03 -36.65
C VAL A 22 -16.37 39.13 -36.05
N SER A 23 -15.65 38.79 -34.99
CA SER A 23 -14.66 39.68 -34.41
C SER A 23 -13.55 39.84 -35.44
N VAL A 24 -13.57 40.97 -36.13
CA VAL A 24 -12.51 41.39 -37.06
C VAL A 24 -11.23 41.45 -36.23
N VAL A 25 -10.30 40.54 -36.52
CA VAL A 25 -8.94 40.57 -35.97
C VAL A 25 -8.30 41.88 -36.42
N ALA A 26 -8.20 42.83 -35.48
CA ALA A 26 -7.42 44.05 -35.66
C ALA A 26 -5.94 43.68 -35.91
N PRO A 27 -5.21 44.42 -36.77
CA PRO A 27 -3.87 44.04 -37.17
C PRO A 27 -2.95 44.00 -35.95
N ALA A 28 -2.15 42.93 -35.87
CA ALA A 28 -1.16 42.72 -34.84
C ALA A 28 -0.26 43.96 -34.73
N LYS A 29 -0.50 44.75 -33.68
CA LYS A 29 0.39 45.83 -33.27
C LYS A 29 1.75 45.18 -33.02
N ALA A 30 2.74 45.60 -33.80
CA ALA A 30 4.12 45.13 -33.75
C ALA A 30 4.53 44.87 -32.30
N ALA A 31 4.79 43.60 -31.99
CA ALA A 31 5.25 43.16 -30.68
C ALA A 31 6.58 43.88 -30.41
N ALA A 32 6.52 44.93 -29.60
CA ALA A 32 7.71 45.50 -28.98
C ALA A 32 8.41 44.35 -28.25
N VAL A 33 9.69 44.14 -28.59
CA VAL A 33 10.56 43.16 -27.94
C VAL A 33 10.50 43.41 -26.44
N ALA A 34 9.77 42.55 -25.73
CA ALA A 34 9.68 42.61 -24.28
C ALA A 34 11.07 42.35 -23.72
N VAL A 35 11.65 43.35 -23.06
CA VAL A 35 12.88 43.20 -22.29
C VAL A 35 12.67 42.05 -21.30
N PRO A 36 13.52 41.01 -21.27
CA PRO A 36 13.35 39.92 -20.32
C PRO A 36 13.40 40.51 -18.90
N ALA A 37 12.36 40.24 -18.12
CA ALA A 37 12.30 40.65 -16.73
C ALA A 37 13.53 40.11 -15.98
N PRO A 38 14.16 40.90 -15.08
CA PRO A 38 15.32 40.44 -14.35
C PRO A 38 14.96 39.16 -13.57
N VAL A 39 15.74 38.10 -13.80
CA VAL A 39 15.62 36.83 -13.10
C VAL A 39 15.76 37.12 -11.61
N GLN A 40 14.64 37.03 -10.88
CA GLN A 40 14.68 37.14 -9.42
C GLN A 40 15.48 35.95 -8.89
N THR A 41 16.70 36.21 -8.42
CA THR A 41 17.51 35.21 -7.75
C THR A 41 16.83 34.88 -6.42
N VAL A 42 16.24 33.69 -6.31
CA VAL A 42 15.70 33.19 -5.03
C VAL A 42 16.83 33.25 -3.99
N PRO A 43 16.70 34.04 -2.91
CA PRO A 43 17.76 34.14 -1.92
C PRO A 43 17.99 32.76 -1.29
N ARG A 44 19.23 32.27 -1.35
CA ARG A 44 19.61 31.03 -0.67
C ARG A 44 19.45 31.26 0.84
N LYS A 45 18.45 30.61 1.43
CA LYS A 45 18.20 30.67 2.88
C LYS A 45 19.47 30.20 3.63
N PRO A 46 19.97 30.95 4.64
CA PRO A 46 21.11 30.49 5.42
C PRO A 46 20.77 29.16 6.10
N LEU A 47 21.77 28.28 6.24
CA LEU A 47 21.61 27.00 6.92
C LEU A 47 21.14 27.25 8.36
N ASP A 48 19.89 26.89 8.65
CA ASP A 48 19.31 26.99 9.97
C ASP A 48 19.84 25.85 10.86
N LEU A 49 21.02 26.08 11.45
CA LEU A 49 21.69 25.13 12.34
C LEU A 49 20.81 24.74 13.52
N ARG A 50 19.95 25.64 14.02
CA ARG A 50 19.02 25.35 15.12
C ARG A 50 17.94 24.36 14.68
N ALA A 51 17.36 24.55 13.50
CA ALA A 51 16.40 23.60 12.93
C ALA A 51 17.06 22.22 12.67
N PHE A 52 18.32 22.21 12.24
CA PHE A 52 19.10 20.97 12.09
C PHE A 52 19.30 20.27 13.45
N TRP A 53 19.79 20.96 14.47
CA TRP A 53 20.00 20.39 15.80
C TRP A 53 18.69 19.94 16.46
N MET A 54 17.59 20.69 16.31
CA MET A 54 16.27 20.27 16.82
C MET A 54 15.70 19.05 16.08
N ARG A 55 16.20 18.72 14.89
CA ARG A 55 15.81 17.51 14.15
C ARG A 55 16.67 16.30 14.52
N VAL A 56 17.92 16.53 14.92
CA VAL A 56 18.91 15.47 15.17
C VAL A 56 19.06 15.14 16.66
N LEU A 57 19.01 16.12 17.54
CA LEU A 57 19.25 15.95 18.98
C LEU A 57 18.16 15.11 19.65
N PRO A 58 16.84 15.33 19.43
CA PRO A 58 15.80 14.52 20.07
C PRO A 58 15.87 13.02 19.75
N PRO A 59 16.03 12.56 18.48
CA PRO A 59 16.14 11.12 18.22
C PRO A 59 17.44 10.54 18.80
N LEU A 60 18.57 11.25 18.72
CA LEU A 60 19.82 10.77 19.33
C LEU A 60 19.73 10.66 20.84
N ALA A 61 19.12 11.65 21.52
CA ALA A 61 18.89 11.60 22.95
C ALA A 61 17.95 10.44 23.32
N GLY A 62 16.91 10.19 22.53
CA GLY A 62 16.01 9.04 22.70
C GLY A 62 16.73 7.70 22.57
N PHE A 63 17.55 7.53 21.53
CA PHE A 63 18.38 6.33 21.36
C PHE A 63 19.42 6.18 22.49
N GLY A 64 20.05 7.28 22.90
CA GLY A 64 20.99 7.29 24.02
C GLY A 64 20.31 6.86 25.33
N LEU A 65 19.14 7.40 25.63
CA LEU A 65 18.35 7.02 26.81
C LEU A 65 17.98 5.54 26.78
N LEU A 66 17.55 5.02 25.62
CA LEU A 66 17.27 3.59 25.45
C LEU A 66 18.49 2.73 25.75
N LEU A 67 19.66 3.08 25.20
CA LEU A 67 20.90 2.34 25.44
C LEU A 67 21.35 2.41 26.90
N LEU A 68 21.18 3.56 27.56
CA LEU A 68 21.48 3.72 28.98
C LEU A 68 20.55 2.86 29.84
N VAL A 69 19.25 2.88 29.57
CA VAL A 69 18.29 2.04 30.29
C VAL A 69 18.60 0.55 30.07
N TRP A 70 18.91 0.14 28.84
CA TRP A 70 19.32 -1.23 28.54
C TRP A 70 20.61 -1.61 29.29
N GLU A 71 21.65 -0.78 29.25
CA GLU A 71 22.90 -1.01 29.98
C GLU A 71 22.65 -1.17 31.48
N LEU A 72 21.87 -0.26 32.08
CA LEU A 72 21.53 -0.33 33.50
C LEU A 72 20.75 -1.60 33.86
N ILE A 73 19.84 -2.05 33.00
CA ILE A 73 19.13 -3.32 33.21
C ILE A 73 20.10 -4.50 33.09
N ALA A 74 20.97 -4.51 32.08
CA ALA A 74 21.95 -5.56 31.86
C ALA A 74 22.93 -5.69 33.04
N MET A 75 23.43 -4.56 33.56
CA MET A 75 24.33 -4.51 34.71
C MET A 75 23.68 -5.03 36.00
N ASN A 76 22.38 -4.79 36.19
CA ASN A 76 21.65 -5.20 37.39
C ASN A 76 20.99 -6.59 37.26
N SER A 77 21.15 -7.28 36.13
CA SER A 77 20.50 -8.58 35.89
C SER A 77 21.38 -9.74 36.38
N THR A 78 20.92 -10.47 37.40
CA THR A 78 21.57 -11.70 37.91
C THR A 78 21.52 -12.86 36.90
N THR A 79 20.68 -12.76 35.87
CA THR A 79 20.37 -13.82 34.88
C THR A 79 21.27 -13.82 33.64
N GLY A 80 22.33 -13.00 33.59
CA GLY A 80 23.30 -12.99 32.48
C GLY A 80 22.79 -12.30 31.21
N PHE A 81 21.96 -11.26 31.36
CA PHE A 81 21.46 -10.49 30.22
C PHE A 81 22.60 -9.70 29.54
N PRO A 82 22.84 -9.87 28.22
CA PRO A 82 24.00 -9.26 27.57
C PRO A 82 23.85 -7.74 27.44
N SER A 83 24.96 -7.03 27.62
CA SER A 83 25.04 -5.58 27.38
C SER A 83 24.96 -5.25 25.88
N PRO A 84 24.54 -4.03 25.51
CA PRO A 84 24.44 -3.61 24.11
C PRO A 84 25.76 -3.79 23.35
N LEU A 85 26.90 -3.61 24.02
CA LEU A 85 28.23 -3.76 23.41
C LEU A 85 28.55 -5.23 23.08
N VAL A 86 28.24 -6.16 23.99
CA VAL A 86 28.43 -7.60 23.75
C VAL A 86 27.49 -8.06 22.63
N THR A 87 26.22 -7.64 22.66
CA THR A 87 25.26 -7.92 21.60
C THR A 87 25.72 -7.36 20.25
N ALA A 88 26.28 -6.15 20.21
CA ALA A 88 26.79 -5.54 18.98
C ALA A 88 27.99 -6.32 18.39
N LYS A 89 28.92 -6.76 19.24
CA LYS A 89 30.04 -7.61 18.80
C LYS A 89 29.55 -8.94 18.23
N GLN A 90 28.59 -9.57 18.91
CA GLN A 90 28.01 -10.83 18.44
C GLN A 90 27.24 -10.65 17.14
N ALA A 91 26.48 -9.56 17.01
CA ALA A 91 25.79 -9.21 15.77
C ALA A 91 26.80 -9.07 14.62
N LEU A 92 27.89 -8.34 14.83
CA LEU A 92 28.93 -8.18 13.81
C LEU A 92 29.55 -9.52 13.39
N ALA A 93 29.79 -10.44 14.32
CA ALA A 93 30.28 -11.78 14.01
C ALA A 93 29.28 -12.59 13.17
N VAL A 94 27.99 -12.53 13.50
CA VAL A 94 26.92 -13.24 12.78
C VAL A 94 26.68 -12.64 11.39
N PHE A 95 26.80 -11.32 11.24
CA PHE A 95 26.65 -10.63 9.96
C PHE A 95 27.91 -10.64 9.09
N ALA A 96 29.09 -10.92 9.65
CA ALA A 96 30.34 -11.00 8.90
C ALA A 96 30.39 -12.20 7.94
N ASP A 97 29.78 -13.33 8.33
CA ASP A 97 29.63 -14.50 7.46
C ASP A 97 28.15 -14.91 7.37
N PRO A 98 27.34 -14.23 6.54
CA PRO A 98 25.91 -14.46 6.51
C PRO A 98 25.51 -15.80 5.87
N PHE A 99 26.40 -16.47 5.14
CA PHE A 99 26.08 -17.69 4.38
C PHE A 99 26.85 -18.94 4.85
N TYR A 100 27.39 -18.93 6.08
CA TYR A 100 27.98 -20.16 6.63
C TYR A 100 26.94 -21.27 6.80
N SER A 101 27.39 -22.52 6.71
CA SER A 101 26.59 -23.70 7.03
C SER A 101 27.44 -24.65 7.87
N LYS A 102 27.15 -24.71 9.18
CA LYS A 102 27.86 -25.56 10.16
C LYS A 102 27.01 -26.76 10.62
N GLY A 103 25.80 -26.91 10.06
CA GLY A 103 24.93 -28.05 10.31
C GLY A 103 23.44 -27.70 10.11
N PRO A 104 22.53 -28.63 10.46
CA PRO A 104 21.09 -28.42 10.33
C PRO A 104 20.54 -27.28 11.21
N ASN A 105 21.13 -27.07 12.39
CA ASN A 105 20.67 -26.08 13.37
C ASN A 105 21.57 -24.82 13.45
N ASP A 106 22.73 -24.83 12.79
CA ASP A 106 23.68 -23.71 12.80
C ASP A 106 23.95 -23.24 11.37
N GLN A 107 23.08 -22.34 10.91
CA GLN A 107 23.13 -21.73 9.58
C GLN A 107 23.23 -20.23 9.70
N GLY A 108 24.01 -19.63 8.79
CA GLY A 108 24.12 -18.19 8.67
C GLY A 108 22.78 -17.51 8.43
N VAL A 109 22.68 -16.24 8.85
CA VAL A 109 21.44 -15.45 8.77
C VAL A 109 20.93 -15.33 7.33
N GLY A 110 21.82 -15.30 6.34
CA GLY A 110 21.48 -15.24 4.92
C GLY A 110 20.64 -16.44 4.46
N TRP A 111 20.98 -17.66 4.89
CA TRP A 111 20.19 -18.86 4.56
C TRP A 111 18.81 -18.85 5.23
N ASN A 112 18.75 -18.39 6.48
CA ASN A 112 17.49 -18.26 7.22
C ASN A 112 16.56 -17.21 6.60
N VAL A 113 17.12 -16.08 6.17
CA VAL A 113 16.37 -15.03 5.47
C VAL A 113 15.89 -15.54 4.12
N LEU A 114 16.74 -16.21 3.34
CA LEU A 114 16.36 -16.76 2.05
C LEU A 114 15.25 -17.81 2.18
N SER A 115 15.37 -18.74 3.13
CA SER A 115 14.34 -19.74 3.42
C SER A 115 13.01 -19.10 3.83
N SER A 116 13.05 -18.06 4.66
CA SER A 116 11.87 -17.29 5.07
C SER A 116 11.23 -16.57 3.88
N LEU A 117 12.03 -15.90 3.06
CA LEU A 117 11.56 -15.23 1.84
C LEU A 117 10.95 -16.22 0.85
N GLN A 118 11.55 -17.41 0.68
CA GLN A 118 11.01 -18.44 -0.20
C GLN A 118 9.62 -18.91 0.27
N ARG A 119 9.42 -19.12 1.58
CA ARG A 119 8.12 -19.49 2.13
C ARG A 119 7.08 -18.39 1.91
N VAL A 120 7.47 -17.13 2.11
CA VAL A 120 6.61 -15.96 1.84
C VAL A 120 6.28 -15.87 0.35
N ALA A 121 7.27 -15.97 -0.53
CA ALA A 121 7.07 -15.89 -1.97
C ALA A 121 6.15 -17.00 -2.49
N LEU A 122 6.30 -18.23 -2.00
CA LEU A 122 5.42 -19.35 -2.37
C LEU A 122 4.00 -19.16 -1.82
N GLY A 123 3.84 -18.89 -0.53
CA GLY A 123 2.52 -18.74 0.09
C GLY A 123 1.75 -17.54 -0.47
N PHE A 124 2.42 -16.40 -0.58
CA PHE A 124 1.86 -15.19 -1.16
C PHE A 124 1.62 -15.33 -2.66
N GLY A 125 2.54 -15.94 -3.41
CA GLY A 125 2.39 -16.17 -4.84
C GLY A 125 1.20 -17.07 -5.17
N LEU A 126 1.00 -18.17 -4.42
CA LEU A 126 -0.18 -19.01 -4.54
C LEU A 126 -1.46 -18.24 -4.19
N ALA A 127 -1.42 -17.41 -3.14
CA ALA A 127 -2.56 -16.60 -2.76
C ALA A 127 -2.87 -15.55 -3.83
N ALA A 128 -1.87 -14.98 -4.49
CA ALA A 128 -2.06 -14.02 -5.58
C ALA A 128 -2.66 -14.69 -6.81
N LEU A 129 -2.15 -15.87 -7.16
CA LEU A 129 -2.63 -16.68 -8.28
C LEU A 129 -4.13 -17.00 -8.17
N VAL A 130 -4.63 -17.25 -6.95
CA VAL A 130 -6.05 -17.58 -6.71
C VAL A 130 -6.86 -16.35 -6.35
N GLY A 131 -6.33 -15.51 -5.46
CA GLY A 131 -7.03 -14.39 -4.85
C GLY A 131 -7.26 -13.22 -5.79
N ILE A 132 -6.33 -12.94 -6.72
CA ILE A 132 -6.53 -11.87 -7.70
C ILE A 132 -7.65 -12.25 -8.68
N PRO A 133 -7.64 -13.42 -9.35
CA PRO A 133 -8.75 -13.81 -10.23
C PRO A 133 -10.10 -13.91 -9.49
N ALA A 134 -10.12 -14.48 -8.28
CA ALA A 134 -11.34 -14.55 -7.48
C ALA A 134 -11.85 -13.16 -7.08
N GLY A 135 -10.97 -12.27 -6.63
CA GLY A 135 -11.30 -10.88 -6.31
C GLY A 135 -11.80 -10.12 -7.52
N PHE A 136 -11.23 -10.35 -8.70
CA PHE A 136 -11.72 -9.76 -9.94
C PHE A 136 -13.13 -10.23 -10.28
N ALA A 137 -13.38 -11.54 -10.23
CA ALA A 137 -14.72 -12.10 -10.48
C ALA A 137 -15.76 -11.56 -9.49
N ILE A 138 -15.41 -11.47 -8.21
CA ILE A 138 -16.25 -10.90 -7.16
C ILE A 138 -16.50 -9.40 -7.40
N GLY A 139 -15.48 -8.64 -7.81
CA GLY A 139 -15.60 -7.21 -8.10
C GLY A 139 -16.45 -6.91 -9.34
N ARG A 140 -16.38 -7.78 -10.35
CA ARG A 140 -17.06 -7.63 -11.65
C ARG A 140 -18.52 -8.10 -11.63
N PHE A 141 -18.85 -9.13 -10.85
CA PHE A 141 -20.17 -9.77 -10.82
C PHE A 141 -20.85 -9.60 -9.46
N GLU A 142 -21.91 -8.80 -9.42
CA GLU A 142 -22.73 -8.54 -8.23
C GLU A 142 -23.27 -9.82 -7.57
N PHE A 143 -23.60 -10.85 -8.36
CA PHE A 143 -24.03 -12.16 -7.86
C PHE A 143 -22.94 -12.83 -7.01
N LEU A 144 -21.69 -12.85 -7.50
CA LEU A 144 -20.55 -13.42 -6.78
C LEU A 144 -20.25 -12.60 -5.52
N ALA A 145 -20.32 -11.27 -5.61
CA ALA A 145 -20.16 -10.39 -4.45
C ALA A 145 -21.14 -10.74 -3.33
N ARG A 146 -22.43 -10.84 -3.65
CA ARG A 146 -23.46 -11.20 -2.66
C ARG A 146 -23.26 -12.60 -2.08
N MET A 147 -22.81 -13.55 -2.90
CA MET A 147 -22.56 -14.93 -2.47
C MET A 147 -21.37 -15.04 -1.51
N PHE A 148 -20.26 -14.37 -1.80
CA PHE A 148 -19.02 -14.49 -1.03
C PHE A 148 -18.89 -13.49 0.11
N ASN A 149 -19.62 -12.37 0.11
CA ASN A 149 -19.55 -11.36 1.16
C ASN A 149 -19.73 -11.91 2.60
N PRO A 150 -20.67 -12.83 2.88
CA PRO A 150 -20.79 -13.43 4.22
C PRO A 150 -19.55 -14.23 4.64
N LEU A 151 -18.99 -15.05 3.73
CA LEU A 151 -17.78 -15.83 3.98
C LEU A 151 -16.58 -14.92 4.23
N ILE A 152 -16.41 -13.91 3.39
CA ILE A 152 -15.33 -12.93 3.51
C ILE A 152 -15.43 -12.20 4.86
N SER A 153 -16.63 -11.77 5.25
CA SER A 153 -16.85 -11.07 6.51
C SER A 153 -16.52 -11.94 7.73
N LEU A 154 -16.84 -13.24 7.66
CA LEU A 154 -16.54 -14.21 8.71
C LEU A 154 -15.04 -14.51 8.83
N LEU A 155 -14.33 -14.60 7.70
CA LEU A 155 -12.92 -15.00 7.67
C LEU A 155 -11.96 -13.82 7.85
N ARG A 156 -12.42 -12.59 7.62
CA ARG A 156 -11.63 -11.36 7.78
C ARG A 156 -10.94 -11.19 9.14
N PRO A 157 -11.59 -11.43 10.29
CA PRO A 157 -10.96 -11.22 11.61
C PRO A 157 -10.11 -12.40 12.10
N VAL A 158 -9.95 -13.47 11.31
CA VAL A 158 -9.25 -14.67 11.79
C VAL A 158 -7.74 -14.41 11.81
N SER A 159 -7.15 -14.50 13.00
CA SER A 159 -5.72 -14.32 13.20
C SER A 159 -4.89 -15.39 12.48
N PRO A 160 -3.73 -15.03 11.90
CA PRO A 160 -2.80 -15.99 11.30
C PRO A 160 -2.39 -17.13 12.22
N LEU A 161 -2.29 -16.87 13.52
CA LEU A 161 -1.83 -17.85 14.49
C LEU A 161 -2.79 -19.05 14.63
N ALA A 162 -4.08 -18.86 14.33
CA ALA A 162 -5.09 -19.92 14.40
C ALA A 162 -4.92 -20.98 13.29
N TRP A 163 -4.30 -20.63 12.17
CA TRP A 163 -4.18 -21.52 11.00
C TRP A 163 -2.97 -22.45 11.07
N LEU A 164 -1.95 -22.09 11.86
CA LEU A 164 -0.70 -22.86 11.92
C LEU A 164 -0.91 -24.30 12.41
N PRO A 165 -1.63 -24.57 13.53
CA PRO A 165 -1.82 -25.94 14.01
C PRO A 165 -2.55 -26.82 12.99
N ILE A 166 -3.53 -26.25 12.26
CA ILE A 166 -4.28 -26.94 11.21
C ILE A 166 -3.34 -27.29 10.06
N GLY A 167 -2.51 -26.34 9.62
CA GLY A 167 -1.50 -26.59 8.59
C GLY A 167 -0.51 -27.68 9.00
N LEU A 168 -0.09 -27.70 10.27
CA LEU A 168 0.81 -28.72 10.78
C LEU A 168 0.14 -30.11 10.78
N LEU A 169 -1.13 -30.19 11.16
CA LEU A 169 -1.88 -31.44 11.17
C LEU A 169 -2.09 -32.01 9.76
N VAL A 170 -2.40 -31.15 8.78
CA VAL A 170 -2.65 -31.55 7.39
C VAL A 170 -1.37 -31.94 6.67
N PHE A 171 -0.33 -31.10 6.75
CA PHE A 171 0.89 -31.27 5.96
C PHE A 171 2.01 -32.01 6.71
N LYS A 172 1.85 -32.28 8.01
CA LYS A 172 2.81 -32.97 8.88
C LYS A 172 4.25 -32.42 8.78
N GLY A 173 4.37 -31.11 8.54
CA GLY A 173 5.68 -30.46 8.37
C GLY A 173 5.62 -28.94 8.59
N ALA A 174 6.66 -28.39 9.23
CA ALA A 174 6.72 -26.97 9.60
C ALA A 174 6.85 -26.01 8.39
N ASN A 175 7.56 -26.43 7.34
CA ASN A 175 7.70 -25.67 6.11
C ASN A 175 6.37 -25.53 5.35
N PRO A 176 5.69 -26.62 4.96
CA PRO A 176 4.41 -26.52 4.27
C PRO A 176 3.31 -25.91 5.14
N ALA A 177 3.29 -26.15 6.45
CA ALA A 177 2.33 -25.53 7.36
C ALA A 177 2.41 -24.00 7.38
N ALA A 178 3.62 -23.43 7.33
CA ALA A 178 3.77 -21.99 7.28
C ALA A 178 3.41 -21.40 5.91
N ILE A 179 3.75 -22.09 4.81
CA ILE A 179 3.33 -21.68 3.46
C ILE A 179 1.79 -21.65 3.40
N TRP A 180 1.12 -22.67 3.92
CA TRP A 180 -0.32 -22.73 4.07
C TRP A 180 -0.89 -21.57 4.90
N THR A 181 -0.26 -21.29 6.03
CA THR A 181 -0.68 -20.18 6.92
C THR A 181 -0.60 -18.85 6.17
N ILE A 182 0.53 -18.58 5.50
CA ILE A 182 0.73 -17.35 4.70
C ILE A 182 -0.32 -17.27 3.59
N PHE A 183 -0.59 -18.39 2.90
CA PHE A 183 -1.59 -18.48 1.85
C PHE A 183 -2.99 -18.08 2.34
N ILE A 184 -3.50 -18.73 3.39
CA ILE A 184 -4.86 -18.47 3.93
C ILE A 184 -4.98 -17.06 4.52
N CYS A 185 -3.91 -16.54 5.11
CA CYS A 185 -3.95 -15.18 5.67
C CYS A 185 -3.91 -14.10 4.59
N SER A 186 -3.25 -14.39 3.46
CA SER A 186 -3.07 -13.43 2.37
C SER A 186 -4.23 -13.45 1.37
N ILE A 187 -4.91 -14.59 1.19
CA ILE A 187 -5.95 -14.73 0.17
C ILE A 187 -7.13 -13.78 0.40
N TRP A 188 -7.63 -13.63 1.63
CA TRP A 188 -8.80 -12.79 1.89
C TRP A 188 -8.55 -11.29 1.69
N PRO A 189 -7.50 -10.68 2.29
CA PRO A 189 -7.17 -9.29 2.01
C PRO A 189 -6.95 -9.04 0.52
N MET A 190 -6.35 -9.99 -0.19
CA MET A 190 -6.06 -9.86 -1.61
C MET A 190 -7.30 -9.95 -2.50
N VAL A 191 -8.22 -10.88 -2.21
CA VAL A 191 -9.54 -10.93 -2.85
C VAL A 191 -10.29 -9.62 -2.62
N ILE A 192 -10.35 -9.14 -1.37
CA ILE A 192 -11.06 -7.91 -1.00
C ILE A 192 -10.45 -6.70 -1.71
N ASN A 193 -9.13 -6.53 -1.63
CA ASN A 193 -8.44 -5.37 -2.21
C ASN A 193 -8.59 -5.35 -3.74
N THR A 194 -8.56 -6.53 -4.39
CA THR A 194 -8.78 -6.64 -5.84
C THR A 194 -10.23 -6.34 -6.20
N ALA A 195 -11.20 -6.92 -5.48
CA ALA A 195 -12.63 -6.67 -5.73
C ALA A 195 -12.99 -5.19 -5.58
N VAL A 196 -12.50 -4.55 -4.52
CA VAL A 196 -12.67 -3.11 -4.29
C VAL A 196 -11.96 -2.29 -5.37
N GLY A 197 -10.78 -2.72 -5.83
CA GLY A 197 -10.08 -2.08 -6.95
C GLY A 197 -10.90 -2.08 -8.23
N VAL A 198 -11.47 -3.23 -8.60
CA VAL A 198 -12.33 -3.40 -9.79
C VAL A 198 -13.61 -2.56 -9.68
N GLN A 199 -14.24 -2.51 -8.51
CA GLN A 199 -15.46 -1.72 -8.28
C GLN A 199 -15.24 -0.20 -8.30
N ARG A 200 -13.99 0.26 -8.10
CA ARG A 200 -13.65 1.70 -8.13
C ARG A 200 -13.51 2.27 -9.53
N VAL A 201 -13.54 1.44 -10.58
CA VAL A 201 -13.45 1.93 -11.96
C VAL A 201 -14.72 2.72 -12.30
N PRO A 202 -14.60 3.97 -12.81
CA PRO A 202 -15.76 4.77 -13.16
C PRO A 202 -16.70 4.06 -14.14
N SER A 203 -18.01 4.16 -13.88
CA SER A 203 -19.05 3.53 -14.70
C SER A 203 -19.02 3.99 -16.15
N ASP A 204 -18.53 5.20 -16.42
CA ASP A 204 -18.39 5.76 -17.78
C ASP A 204 -17.53 4.88 -18.67
N TYR A 205 -16.41 4.34 -18.16
CA TYR A 205 -15.57 3.43 -18.92
C TYR A 205 -16.32 2.14 -19.29
N MET A 206 -17.13 1.62 -18.36
CA MET A 206 -17.95 0.43 -18.59
C MET A 206 -19.08 0.70 -19.58
N ASN A 207 -19.66 1.90 -19.57
CA ASN A 207 -20.69 2.31 -20.52
C ASN A 207 -20.12 2.45 -21.93
N VAL A 208 -18.94 3.06 -22.09
CA VAL A 208 -18.23 3.14 -23.37
C VAL A 208 -17.90 1.75 -23.90
N ALA A 209 -17.44 0.83 -23.04
CA ALA A 209 -17.15 -0.54 -23.42
C ALA A 209 -18.38 -1.28 -23.99
N LYS A 210 -19.57 -1.05 -23.40
CA LYS A 210 -20.83 -1.62 -23.86
C LYS A 210 -21.25 -1.06 -25.23
N VAL A 211 -21.11 0.26 -25.42
CA VAL A 211 -21.44 0.91 -26.71
C VAL A 211 -20.53 0.41 -27.83
N LEU A 212 -19.22 0.26 -27.54
CA LEU A 212 -18.24 -0.28 -28.47
C LEU A 212 -18.28 -1.81 -28.60
N ASN A 213 -19.19 -2.48 -27.89
CA ASN A 213 -19.37 -3.94 -27.86
C ASN A 213 -18.02 -4.69 -27.68
N LEU A 214 -17.21 -4.21 -26.73
CA LEU A 214 -15.91 -4.81 -26.44
C LEU A 214 -16.10 -6.15 -25.73
N SER A 215 -15.28 -7.15 -26.10
CA SER A 215 -15.26 -8.43 -25.41
C SER A 215 -14.76 -8.28 -23.97
N GLU A 216 -15.21 -9.16 -23.06
CA GLU A 216 -14.80 -9.14 -21.64
C GLU A 216 -13.27 -9.24 -21.47
N TRP A 217 -12.56 -9.94 -22.37
CA TRP A 217 -11.09 -9.96 -22.36
C TRP A 217 -10.46 -8.60 -22.65
N LYS A 218 -11.06 -7.82 -23.55
CA LYS A 218 -10.59 -6.47 -23.87
C LYS A 218 -10.94 -5.50 -22.74
N ILE A 219 -12.09 -5.67 -22.10
CA ILE A 219 -12.44 -4.94 -20.87
C ILE A 219 -11.39 -5.22 -19.78
N LEU A 220 -11.06 -6.50 -19.57
CA LEU A 220 -10.08 -6.93 -18.57
C LEU A 220 -8.67 -6.37 -18.80
N THR A 221 -8.20 -6.30 -20.04
CA THR A 221 -6.80 -5.93 -20.34
C THR A 221 -6.59 -4.45 -20.71
N LYS A 222 -7.67 -3.71 -21.03
CA LYS A 222 -7.58 -2.31 -21.48
C LYS A 222 -8.29 -1.31 -20.59
N ILE A 223 -9.21 -1.74 -19.74
CA ILE A 223 -10.03 -0.84 -18.92
C ILE A 223 -9.78 -1.07 -17.42
N LEU A 224 -9.73 -2.33 -17.02
CA LEU A 224 -9.46 -2.77 -15.65
C LEU A 224 -7.95 -3.00 -15.44
#